data_AF-A0A640W1K8-F1
#
_entry.id   AF-A0A640W1K8-F1
#
_cell.length_a   1.000
_cell.length_b   1.000
_cell.length_c   1.000
_cell.angle_alpha   90.00
_cell.angle_beta   90.00
_cell.angle_gamma   90.00
#
_symmetry.space_group_name_H-M   'P 1'
#
loop_
_entity.id
_entity.type
_entity.pdbx_description
1 polymer ?
#
loop_
_entity_poly.entity_id
_entity_poly.type
_entity_poly.pdbx_seq_one_letter_code
_entity_poly.pdbx_strand_id
1 'polypeptide(L)'
;MENDLKAKKPFKIVCFHEPIYCSGGHSPRKDVREAWEPLFIKNNVTLVIQSHNHYYERSKPINGITYIVTGGAGAPFTLQRHRA
;
A
#
# COMPACT_ATOMS: atom_id res chain seq x y z
N MET A 1 -15.93 0.80 -4.44
CA MET A 1 -14.94 1.16 -3.41
C MET A 1 -15.43 2.27 -2.49
N GLU A 2 -15.61 3.53 -2.93
CA GLU A 2 -15.97 4.62 -2.00
C GLU A 2 -17.26 4.33 -1.20
N ASN A 3 -18.28 3.77 -1.83
CA ASN A 3 -19.53 3.41 -1.13
C ASN A 3 -19.32 2.35 -0.03
N ASP A 4 -18.38 1.43 -0.22
CA ASP A 4 -18.05 0.41 0.78
C ASP A 4 -17.28 1.04 1.96
N LEU A 5 -16.33 1.94 1.66
CA LEU A 5 -15.55 2.66 2.68
C LEU A 5 -16.40 3.58 3.57
N LYS A 6 -17.59 4.00 3.13
CA LYS A 6 -18.53 4.79 3.94
C LYS A 6 -19.14 4.00 5.10
N ALA A 7 -19.04 2.67 5.10
CA ALA A 7 -19.56 1.84 6.19
C ALA A 7 -18.95 2.25 7.54
N LYS A 8 -19.77 2.33 8.59
CA LYS A 8 -19.31 2.61 9.95
C LYS A 8 -18.80 1.31 10.59
N LYS A 9 -17.49 1.08 10.50
CA LYS A 9 -16.79 -0.07 11.08
C LYS A 9 -15.62 0.41 11.94
N PRO A 10 -15.31 -0.27 13.06
CA PRO A 10 -14.21 0.13 13.95
C PRO A 10 -12.85 -0.02 13.29
N PHE A 11 -12.71 -0.96 12.35
CA PHE A 11 -11.50 -1.18 11.57
C PHE A 11 -11.84 -1.19 10.09
N LYS A 12 -11.04 -0.46 9.30
CA LYS A 12 -11.12 -0.47 7.83
C LYS A 12 -9.72 -0.75 7.29
N ILE A 13 -9.62 -1.88 6.61
CA ILE A 13 -8.39 -2.39 6.03
C ILE A 13 -8.63 -2.52 4.53
N VAL A 14 -7.72 -1.99 3.72
CA VAL A 14 -7.80 -2.08 2.26
C VAL A 14 -6.68 -2.96 1.74
N CYS A 15 -6.99 -3.84 0.79
CA CYS A 15 -6.02 -4.74 0.18
C CYS A 15 -6.05 -4.58 -1.35
N PHE A 16 -4.88 -4.39 -1.97
CA PHE A 16 -4.74 -4.40 -3.44
C PHE A 16 -3.29 -4.67 -3.85
N HIS A 17 -3.05 -5.03 -5.11
CA HIS A 17 -1.78 -5.64 -5.50
C HIS A 17 -0.57 -4.68 -5.54
N GLU A 18 -0.61 -3.64 -6.37
CA GLU A 18 0.57 -2.78 -6.61
C GLU A 18 0.72 -1.70 -5.52
N PRO A 19 1.94 -1.50 -4.96
CA PRO A 19 2.15 -0.61 -3.83
C PRO A 19 2.05 0.85 -4.23
N ILE A 20 1.38 1.66 -3.40
CA ILE A 20 1.37 3.12 -3.56
C ILE A 20 2.47 3.77 -2.73
N TYR A 21 3.03 3.08 -1.75
CA TYR A 21 4.26 3.43 -1.05
C TYR A 21 5.18 2.21 -1.01
N CYS A 22 6.43 2.39 -1.43
CA CYS A 22 7.48 1.39 -1.36
C CYS A 22 8.85 2.06 -1.51
N SER A 23 9.89 1.45 -0.94
CA SER A 23 11.26 2.00 -0.90
C SER A 23 12.24 1.29 -1.85
N GLY A 24 11.82 0.22 -2.52
CA GLY A 24 12.67 -0.56 -3.41
C GLY A 24 11.88 -1.35 -4.46
N GLY A 25 12.58 -2.17 -5.24
CA GLY A 25 11.98 -3.00 -6.30
C GLY A 25 11.34 -2.18 -7.43
N HIS A 26 10.08 -2.49 -7.77
CA HIS A 26 9.29 -1.71 -8.72
C HIS A 26 8.85 -0.38 -8.09
N SER A 27 8.71 0.64 -8.94
CA SER A 27 8.32 1.99 -8.52
C SER A 27 6.90 2.00 -7.95
N PRO A 28 6.61 2.88 -6.96
CA PRO A 28 5.26 3.01 -6.43
C PRO A 28 4.29 3.57 -7.48
N ARG A 29 3.04 3.13 -7.42
CA ARG A 29 1.93 3.65 -8.24
C ARG A 29 1.46 5.01 -7.75
N LYS A 30 2.15 6.07 -8.18
CA LYS A 30 1.83 7.46 -7.81
C LYS A 30 0.48 7.91 -8.34
N ASP A 31 0.11 7.48 -9.54
CA ASP A 31 -1.20 7.70 -10.15
C ASP A 31 -2.35 7.15 -9.28
N VAL A 32 -2.18 5.93 -8.77
CA VAL A 32 -3.15 5.30 -7.86
C VAL A 32 -3.15 6.01 -6.50
N ARG A 33 -1.97 6.42 -6.00
CA ARG A 33 -1.85 7.19 -4.76
C ARG A 33 -2.69 8.47 -4.83
N GLU A 34 -2.51 9.26 -5.88
CA GLU A 34 -3.21 10.54 -6.09
C GLU A 34 -4.72 10.35 -6.13
N ALA A 35 -5.21 9.28 -6.76
CA ALA A 35 -6.63 9.00 -6.87
C ALA A 35 -7.24 8.42 -5.58
N TRP A 36 -6.55 7.51 -4.90
CA TRP A 36 -7.16 6.65 -3.86
C TRP A 36 -6.80 7.04 -2.44
N GLU A 37 -5.59 7.56 -2.19
CA GLU A 37 -5.18 7.96 -0.84
C GLU A 37 -6.14 9.00 -0.20
N PRO A 38 -6.62 10.03 -0.92
CA PRO A 38 -7.59 10.97 -0.36
C PRO A 38 -8.88 10.28 0.12
N LEU A 39 -9.31 9.23 -0.57
CA LEU A 39 -10.49 8.45 -0.18
C LEU A 39 -10.22 7.62 1.08
N PHE A 40 -9.02 7.05 1.21
CA PHE A 40 -8.62 6.31 2.42
C PHE A 40 -8.58 7.21 3.64
N ILE A 41 -7.97 8.38 3.52
CA ILE A 41 -7.90 9.39 4.57
C ILE A 41 -9.30 9.84 4.98
N LYS A 42 -10.13 10.25 4.00
CA LYS A 42 -11.52 10.71 4.23
C LYS A 42 -12.37 9.67 4.97
N ASN A 43 -12.12 8.38 4.74
CA ASN A 43 -12.92 7.30 5.30
C ASN A 43 -12.30 6.62 6.53
N ASN A 44 -11.20 7.15 7.10
CA ASN A 44 -10.52 6.60 8.27
C ASN A 44 -10.05 5.15 8.09
N VAL A 45 -9.45 4.85 6.94
CA VAL A 45 -8.68 3.60 6.77
C VAL A 45 -7.45 3.66 7.68
N THR A 46 -7.10 2.56 8.34
CA THR A 46 -5.95 2.51 9.26
C THR A 46 -4.81 1.64 8.75
N LEU A 47 -5.11 0.72 7.85
CA LEU A 47 -4.14 -0.22 7.28
C LEU A 47 -4.42 -0.48 5.81
N VAL A 48 -3.37 -0.42 4.99
CA VAL A 48 -3.40 -0.83 3.59
C VAL A 48 -2.37 -1.93 3.37
N ILE A 49 -2.80 -3.06 2.82
CA ILE A 49 -1.96 -4.23 2.54
C ILE A 49 -1.78 -4.35 1.03
N GLN A 50 -0.52 -4.46 0.62
CA GLN A 50 -0.08 -4.45 -0.77
C GLN A 50 0.97 -5.53 -1.01
N SER A 51 1.30 -5.77 -2.28
CA SER A 51 2.23 -6.82 -2.70
C SER A 51 3.07 -6.32 -3.89
N HIS A 52 3.17 -7.11 -4.96
CA HIS A 52 3.90 -6.83 -6.20
C HIS A 52 5.43 -6.83 -6.06
N ASN A 53 5.96 -6.09 -5.10
CA ASN A 53 7.37 -6.16 -4.75
C ASN A 53 7.61 -7.36 -3.83
N HIS A 54 8.48 -8.27 -4.25
CA HIS A 54 8.73 -9.55 -3.60
C HIS A 54 9.65 -9.40 -2.37
N TYR A 55 9.21 -8.59 -1.42
CA TYR A 55 9.84 -8.37 -0.14
C TYR A 55 8.78 -7.99 0.91
N TYR A 56 9.21 -7.78 2.14
CA TYR A 56 8.40 -7.18 3.20
C TYR A 56 8.84 -5.74 3.48
N GLU A 57 7.88 -4.82 3.56
CA GLU A 57 8.10 -3.44 3.99
C GLU A 57 6.88 -2.95 4.78
N ARG A 58 7.12 -2.19 5.84
CA ARG A 58 6.07 -1.55 6.64
C ARG A 58 6.42 -0.10 6.86
N SER A 59 5.53 0.81 6.45
CA SER A 59 5.73 2.23 6.65
C SER A 59 5.54 2.63 8.12
N LYS A 60 6.13 3.76 8.53
CA LYS A 60 5.54 4.56 9.60
C LYS A 60 4.15 5.06 9.13
N PRO A 61 3.22 5.41 10.04
CA PRO A 61 1.95 5.97 9.62
C PRO A 61 2.17 7.22 8.74
N ILE A 62 1.57 7.22 7.55
CA ILE A 62 1.53 8.36 6.64
C ILE A 62 0.07 8.82 6.62
N ASN A 63 -0.18 10.06 7.04
CA ASN A 63 -1.55 10.58 7.18
C ASN A 63 -2.47 9.69 8.05
N GLY A 64 -1.90 9.03 9.06
CA GLY A 64 -2.63 8.11 9.95
C GLY A 64 -2.82 6.69 9.40
N ILE A 65 -2.32 6.38 8.19
CA ILE A 65 -2.47 5.08 7.54
C ILE A 65 -1.13 4.34 7.57
N THR A 66 -1.14 3.07 8.01
CA THR A 66 0.02 2.18 7.84
C THR A 66 -0.07 1.44 6.52
N TYR A 67 1.02 1.43 5.75
CA TYR A 67 1.12 0.69 4.50
C TYR A 67 2.05 -0.51 4.69
N ILE A 68 1.61 -1.69 4.26
CA ILE A 68 2.40 -2.93 4.27
C ILE A 68 2.55 -3.43 2.84
N VAL A 69 3.79 -3.73 2.45
CA VAL A 69 4.11 -4.54 1.27
C VAL A 69 4.48 -5.94 1.76
N THR A 70 3.82 -6.97 1.25
CA THR A 70 4.03 -8.37 1.63
C THR A 70 4.04 -9.30 0.41
N GLY A 71 5.01 -9.13 -0.48
CA GLY A 71 5.14 -9.95 -1.70
C GLY A 71 6.13 -11.11 -1.62
N GLY A 72 6.75 -11.35 -0.47
CA GLY A 72 7.84 -12.35 -0.31
C GLY A 72 7.41 -13.81 -0.18
N ALA A 73 6.27 -14.23 -0.74
CA ALA A 73 5.66 -15.54 -0.49
C ALA A 73 6.19 -16.70 -1.35
N GLY A 74 7.29 -16.52 -2.10
CA GLY A 74 7.96 -17.61 -2.84
C GLY A 74 8.52 -17.24 -4.21
N ALA A 75 8.13 -16.11 -4.79
CA ALA A 75 8.74 -15.60 -6.01
C ALA A 75 10.12 -14.99 -5.74
N PRO A 76 11.03 -14.93 -6.74
CA PRO A 76 12.36 -14.36 -6.56
C PRO A 76 12.33 -12.93 -6.02
N PHE A 77 13.24 -12.63 -5.08
CA PHE A 77 13.33 -11.33 -4.41
C PHE A 77 13.47 -10.18 -5.42
N THR A 78 12.65 -9.13 -5.26
CA THR A 78 12.75 -7.93 -6.10
C THR A 78 13.91 -7.06 -5.58
N LEU A 79 15.09 -7.20 -6.20
CA LEU A 79 16.22 -6.32 -5.94
C LEU A 79 15.92 -4.89 -6.37
N GLN A 80 16.30 -3.93 -5.52
CA GLN A 80 16.47 -2.54 -5.96
C GLN A 80 17.61 -2.53 -6.97
N ARG A 81 17.32 -2.28 -8.25
CA ARG A 81 18.38 -1.95 -9.20
C ARG A 81 18.94 -0.59 -8.77
N HIS A 82 20.00 -0.61 -7.97
CA HIS A 82 20.92 0.52 -7.94
C HIS A 82 21.45 0.67 -9.35
N ARG A 83 21.05 1.75 -10.04
CA ARG A 83 21.80 2.19 -11.21
C ARG A 83 23.20 2.52 -10.71
N ALA A 84 24.19 1.81 -11.24
CA ALA A 84 25.59 2.22 -11.16
C ALA A 84 25.76 3.59 -11.82
#